data_AF-A0A6A3ELU2-F1
#
_entry.id   AF-A0A6A3ELU2-F1
#
_cell.length_a   1.000
_cell.length_b   1.000
_cell.length_c   1.000
_cell.angle_alpha   90.00
_cell.angle_beta   90.00
_cell.angle_gamma   90.00
#
_symmetry.space_group_name_H-M   'P 1'
#
loop_
_entity.id
_entity.type
_entity.pdbx_description
1 polymer ?
#
loop_
_entity_poly.entity_id
_entity_poly.type
_entity_poly.pdbx_seq_one_letter_code
_entity_poly.pdbx_strand_id
1 'polypeptide(L)'
;MIKEAELDPKADGQIPILAQDYLDGDSICKGEPVYVSALVKRGTTDVDMDENVHIMYGHPIDGLVAHVDLTNRKLLKLVDTDHTHIPMESVDYLDPKVTGTTHNCMKPQHIKQPGGGAPASPPRTTSCRARPGRSASASWPRGPHAARHLVQRPRPIHYLDATVVDDFYEPFVIKNATFMYEEDFGTLWKHTDVLASPPTGTMRRQHRFVVSFFVTVGSYRYGFYWYFYLDGRDELDCGHGYQMDCGHDYQMDD
;
A
#
# COMPACT_ATOMS: atom_id res chain seq x y z
N MET A 1 28.16 -14.20 6.62
CA MET A 1 28.09 -15.33 7.56
C MET A 1 26.77 -15.20 8.30
N ILE A 2 25.81 -16.07 8.00
CA ILE A 2 24.52 -16.12 8.71
C ILE A 2 24.80 -16.86 10.02
N LYS A 3 24.37 -16.29 11.15
CA LYS A 3 24.44 -16.96 12.44
C LYS A 3 23.02 -17.36 12.82
N GLU A 4 22.82 -18.63 13.09
CA GLU A 4 21.61 -19.11 13.73
C GLU A 4 21.64 -18.66 15.19
N ALA A 5 20.52 -18.12 15.65
CA ALA A 5 20.31 -17.74 17.03
C ALA A 5 18.88 -18.13 17.40
N GLU A 6 18.73 -18.82 18.52
CA GLU A 6 17.43 -19.04 19.15
C GLU A 6 16.99 -17.73 19.81
N LEU A 7 15.75 -17.32 19.60
CA LEU A 7 15.17 -16.09 20.14
C LEU A 7 14.16 -16.43 21.23
N ASP A 8 14.18 -15.69 22.34
CA ASP A 8 13.11 -15.71 23.35
C ASP A 8 12.09 -14.63 23.00
N PRO A 9 10.87 -14.98 22.56
CA PRO A 9 9.89 -13.97 22.15
C PRO A 9 9.50 -12.98 23.26
N LYS A 10 9.71 -13.33 24.53
CA LYS A 10 9.43 -12.45 25.67
C LYS A 10 10.51 -11.39 25.88
N ALA A 11 11.77 -11.71 25.59
CA ALA A 11 12.91 -10.81 25.76
C ALA A 11 13.29 -10.09 24.47
N ASP A 12 13.26 -10.82 23.35
CA ASP A 12 13.75 -10.36 22.03
C ASP A 12 12.62 -9.78 21.15
N GLY A 13 11.37 -9.99 21.54
CA GLY A 13 10.19 -9.59 20.79
C GLY A 13 9.66 -10.68 19.86
N GLN A 14 8.41 -10.49 19.43
CA GLN A 14 7.74 -11.41 18.51
C GLN A 14 8.24 -11.22 17.07
N ILE A 15 8.17 -12.29 16.28
CA ILE A 15 8.41 -12.24 14.84
C ILE A 15 7.34 -11.38 14.13
N PRO A 16 7.61 -10.89 12.91
CA PRO A 16 6.60 -10.23 12.09
C PRO A 16 5.39 -11.15 11.82
N ILE A 17 4.18 -10.57 11.79
CA ILE A 17 2.94 -11.28 11.40
C ILE A 17 3.11 -11.87 10.00
N LEU A 18 2.86 -13.15 9.84
CA LEU A 18 2.93 -13.87 8.56
C LEU A 18 1.64 -13.73 7.76
N ALA A 19 1.68 -14.00 6.46
CA ALA A 19 0.47 -13.93 5.64
C ALA A 19 -0.57 -14.99 6.06
N GLN A 20 -0.12 -16.14 6.54
CA GLN A 20 -0.98 -17.20 7.07
C GLN A 20 -1.69 -16.80 8.38
N ASP A 21 -1.09 -15.93 9.20
CA ASP A 21 -1.65 -15.50 10.48
C ASP A 21 -3.02 -14.82 10.33
N TYR A 22 -3.25 -14.13 9.20
CA TYR A 22 -4.54 -13.51 8.88
C TYR A 22 -5.65 -14.55 8.71
N LEU A 23 -5.35 -15.66 8.01
CA LEU A 23 -6.30 -16.75 7.79
C LEU A 23 -6.51 -17.55 9.09
N ASP A 24 -5.44 -17.76 9.83
CA ASP A 24 -5.49 -18.52 11.08
C ASP A 24 -6.29 -17.79 12.15
N GLY A 25 -6.04 -16.50 12.36
CA GLY A 25 -6.79 -15.70 13.35
C GLY A 25 -8.30 -15.71 13.08
N ASP A 26 -8.68 -15.57 11.82
CA ASP A 26 -10.08 -15.63 11.38
C ASP A 26 -10.70 -17.02 11.64
N SER A 27 -10.01 -18.08 11.24
CA SER A 27 -10.48 -19.46 11.41
C SER A 27 -10.63 -19.86 12.89
N ILE A 28 -9.72 -19.40 13.76
CA ILE A 28 -9.75 -19.70 15.19
C ILE A 28 -10.94 -19.00 15.85
N CYS A 29 -11.16 -17.72 15.55
CA CYS A 29 -12.32 -16.98 16.05
C CYS A 29 -13.63 -17.66 15.66
N LYS A 30 -13.80 -18.02 14.38
CA LYS A 30 -15.02 -18.64 13.86
C LYS A 30 -15.25 -20.07 14.37
N GLY A 31 -14.20 -20.75 14.82
CA GLY A 31 -14.29 -22.06 15.47
C GLY A 31 -14.84 -22.01 16.91
N GLU A 32 -14.88 -20.84 17.54
CA GLU A 32 -15.24 -20.69 18.95
C GLU A 32 -16.73 -20.36 19.13
N PRO A 33 -17.53 -21.22 19.80
CA PRO A 33 -18.98 -21.02 19.95
C PRO A 33 -19.37 -19.70 20.60
N VAL A 34 -18.53 -19.16 21.48
CA VAL A 34 -18.77 -17.89 22.17
C VAL A 34 -18.64 -16.71 21.19
N TYR A 35 -17.67 -16.74 20.29
CA TYR A 35 -17.52 -15.72 19.24
C TYR A 35 -18.69 -15.78 18.25
N VAL A 36 -19.07 -16.97 17.81
CA VAL A 36 -20.22 -17.18 16.91
C VAL A 36 -21.52 -16.69 17.55
N SER A 37 -21.73 -16.96 18.84
CA SER A 37 -22.90 -16.46 19.58
C SER A 37 -22.95 -14.94 19.63
N ALA A 38 -21.79 -14.27 19.74
CA ALA A 38 -21.68 -12.81 19.72
C ALA A 38 -22.02 -12.23 18.33
N LEU A 39 -21.70 -12.93 17.25
CA LEU A 39 -22.12 -12.56 15.89
C LEU A 39 -23.63 -12.74 15.68
N VAL A 40 -24.18 -13.87 16.11
CA VAL A 40 -25.62 -14.15 16.04
C VAL A 40 -26.44 -13.10 16.79
N LYS A 41 -25.96 -12.65 17.95
CA LYS A 41 -26.58 -11.56 18.73
C LYS A 41 -26.75 -10.27 17.91
N ARG A 42 -25.89 -10.05 16.92
CA ARG A 42 -25.85 -8.87 16.05
C ARG A 42 -26.54 -9.09 14.70
N GLY A 43 -27.16 -10.26 14.52
CA GLY A 43 -27.87 -10.62 13.29
C GLY A 43 -26.94 -11.10 12.16
N THR A 44 -25.66 -11.36 12.44
CA THR A 44 -24.70 -11.85 11.46
C THR A 44 -24.52 -13.36 11.62
N THR A 45 -24.92 -14.13 10.60
CA THR A 45 -24.73 -15.59 10.55
C THR A 45 -23.78 -16.01 9.43
N ASP A 46 -23.55 -15.13 8.46
CA ASP A 46 -22.62 -15.37 7.36
C ASP A 46 -21.22 -15.01 7.85
N VAL A 47 -20.50 -16.04 8.27
CA VAL A 47 -19.15 -15.91 8.80
C VAL A 47 -18.13 -16.02 7.68
N ASP A 48 -18.48 -16.36 6.45
CA ASP A 48 -17.50 -16.50 5.38
C ASP A 48 -17.34 -15.19 4.61
N MET A 49 -16.09 -14.85 4.27
CA MET A 49 -15.81 -13.70 3.42
C MET A 49 -16.37 -13.98 2.03
N ASP A 50 -17.36 -13.20 1.61
CA ASP A 50 -17.97 -13.29 0.28
C ASP A 50 -17.08 -12.62 -0.79
N GLU A 51 -17.52 -12.64 -2.05
CA GLU A 51 -16.79 -12.01 -3.18
C GLU A 51 -16.64 -10.48 -3.03
N ASN A 52 -17.26 -9.86 -2.02
CA ASN A 52 -17.32 -8.41 -1.81
C ASN A 52 -16.46 -7.93 -0.62
N VAL A 53 -15.32 -8.56 -0.35
CA VAL A 53 -14.40 -8.18 0.75
C VAL A 53 -14.07 -6.68 0.78
N HIS A 54 -14.15 -5.97 -0.35
CA HIS A 54 -13.86 -4.54 -0.40
C HIS A 54 -14.88 -3.65 0.34
N ILE A 55 -16.10 -4.12 0.60
CA ILE A 55 -17.15 -3.35 1.32
C ILE A 55 -17.14 -3.59 2.83
N MET A 56 -16.43 -4.61 3.32
CA MET A 56 -16.48 -5.04 4.73
C MET A 56 -16.11 -3.90 5.70
N TYR A 57 -15.24 -2.99 5.27
CA TYR A 57 -14.81 -1.85 6.08
C TYR A 57 -15.94 -0.83 6.36
N GLY A 58 -17.04 -0.85 5.59
CA GLY A 58 -18.24 -0.04 5.87
C GLY A 58 -19.23 -0.67 6.84
N HIS A 59 -19.01 -1.92 7.24
CA HIS A 59 -19.89 -2.67 8.13
C HIS A 59 -19.15 -3.11 9.41
N PRO A 60 -18.56 -2.19 10.19
CA PRO A 60 -17.79 -2.55 11.37
C PRO A 60 -18.69 -3.19 12.45
N ILE A 61 -18.21 -4.30 13.03
CA ILE A 61 -18.81 -4.92 14.22
C ILE A 61 -18.15 -4.28 15.45
N ASP A 62 -18.69 -3.15 15.90
CA ASP A 62 -18.12 -2.45 17.05
C ASP A 62 -18.42 -3.17 18.37
N GLY A 63 -17.54 -2.97 19.35
CA GLY A 63 -17.67 -3.54 20.68
C GLY A 63 -17.34 -5.03 20.79
N LEU A 64 -16.89 -5.70 19.72
CA LEU A 64 -16.48 -7.09 19.73
C LEU A 64 -14.99 -7.24 19.36
N VAL A 65 -14.16 -7.75 20.27
CA VAL A 65 -12.72 -7.95 20.05
C VAL A 65 -12.28 -9.31 20.57
N ALA A 66 -11.64 -10.11 19.71
CA ALA A 66 -11.06 -11.40 20.05
C ALA A 66 -9.53 -11.33 20.13
N HIS A 67 -8.95 -11.77 21.24
CA HIS A 67 -7.51 -11.98 21.38
C HIS A 67 -7.20 -13.45 21.18
N VAL A 68 -6.37 -13.76 20.19
CA VAL A 68 -6.08 -15.12 19.74
C VAL A 68 -4.62 -15.47 19.98
N ASP A 69 -4.37 -16.68 20.45
CA ASP A 69 -3.06 -17.33 20.44
C ASP A 69 -2.93 -18.14 19.16
N LEU A 70 -2.12 -17.65 18.22
CA LEU A 70 -1.90 -18.30 16.93
C LEU A 70 -1.05 -19.57 17.05
N THR A 71 -0.15 -19.65 18.04
CA THR A 71 0.72 -20.82 18.25
C THR A 71 -0.08 -22.00 18.78
N ASN A 72 -0.92 -21.77 19.79
CA ASN A 72 -1.75 -22.80 20.39
C ASN A 72 -3.14 -22.93 19.74
N ARG A 73 -3.41 -22.13 18.71
CA ARG A 73 -4.68 -22.05 17.96
C ARG A 73 -5.91 -21.91 18.85
N LYS A 74 -5.87 -20.97 19.79
CA LYS A 74 -6.89 -20.80 20.83
C LYS A 74 -7.33 -19.35 21.00
N LEU A 75 -8.63 -19.15 21.25
CA LEU A 75 -9.13 -17.86 21.75
C LEU A 75 -8.75 -17.68 23.23
N LEU A 76 -7.97 -16.64 23.52
CA LEU A 76 -7.52 -16.30 24.87
C LEU A 76 -8.55 -15.47 25.62
N LYS A 77 -9.11 -14.48 24.94
CA LYS A 77 -10.04 -13.51 25.54
C LYS A 77 -10.98 -12.96 24.49
N LEU A 78 -12.28 -13.05 24.75
CA LEU A 78 -13.30 -12.31 24.03
C LEU A 78 -13.74 -11.11 24.86
N VAL A 79 -13.76 -9.93 24.23
CA VAL A 79 -14.35 -8.71 24.77
C VAL A 79 -15.60 -8.42 23.95
N ASP A 80 -16.75 -8.42 24.62
CA ASP A 80 -18.03 -8.02 24.03
C ASP A 80 -18.62 -6.92 24.93
N THR A 81 -18.81 -5.71 24.39
CA THR A 81 -19.39 -4.55 25.11
C THR A 81 -20.91 -4.46 24.97
N ASP A 82 -21.54 -5.47 24.38
CA ASP A 82 -22.97 -5.55 24.06
C ASP A 82 -23.47 -4.51 23.04
N HIS A 83 -22.57 -3.78 22.38
CA HIS A 83 -22.95 -2.93 21.25
C HIS A 83 -23.37 -3.80 20.05
N THR A 84 -24.62 -3.67 19.59
CA THR A 84 -25.19 -4.55 18.55
C THR A 84 -25.46 -3.85 17.22
N HIS A 85 -25.32 -2.53 17.13
CA HIS A 85 -25.60 -1.81 15.89
C HIS A 85 -24.45 -2.03 14.89
N ILE A 86 -24.81 -2.37 13.66
CA ILE A 86 -23.90 -2.47 12.52
C ILE A 86 -24.44 -1.51 11.45
N PRO A 87 -23.62 -0.57 10.93
CA PRO A 87 -24.02 0.25 9.79
C PRO A 87 -24.30 -0.65 8.58
N MET A 88 -25.48 -0.53 7.96
CA MET A 88 -25.90 -1.37 6.81
C MET A 88 -26.02 -0.58 5.50
N GLU A 89 -25.69 0.71 5.51
CA GLU A 89 -25.69 1.52 4.29
C GLU A 89 -24.60 1.01 3.32
N SER A 90 -24.91 1.01 2.02
CA SER A 90 -23.93 0.58 1.02
C SER A 90 -22.81 1.61 0.91
N VAL A 91 -21.57 1.13 1.05
CA VAL A 91 -20.34 1.90 0.82
C VAL A 91 -19.58 1.38 -0.41
N ASP A 92 -20.27 0.65 -1.30
CA ASP A 92 -19.62 0.05 -2.47
C ASP A 92 -19.21 1.14 -3.46
N TYR A 93 -17.95 1.54 -3.42
CA TYR A 93 -17.36 2.51 -4.34
C TYR A 93 -17.26 2.01 -5.79
N LEU A 94 -17.63 0.75 -6.07
CA LEU A 94 -17.79 0.24 -7.43
C LEU A 94 -19.23 0.39 -7.93
N ASP A 95 -20.22 0.64 -7.06
CA ASP A 95 -21.60 0.86 -7.45
C ASP A 95 -21.78 2.30 -7.99
N PRO A 96 -22.23 2.47 -9.25
CA PRO A 96 -22.56 3.78 -9.81
C PRO A 96 -23.63 4.54 -9.01
N LYS A 97 -24.48 3.85 -8.25
CA LYS A 97 -25.48 4.49 -7.38
C LYS A 97 -24.84 5.20 -6.19
N VAL A 98 -23.71 4.70 -5.70
CA VAL A 98 -22.93 5.29 -4.60
C VAL A 98 -22.01 6.38 -5.14
N THR A 99 -21.27 6.10 -6.21
CA THR A 99 -20.28 7.03 -6.78
C THR A 99 -20.89 8.17 -7.60
N GLY A 100 -22.13 8.03 -8.04
CA GLY A 100 -22.80 8.99 -8.91
C GLY A 100 -22.24 8.99 -10.34
N THR A 101 -22.44 10.11 -11.04
CA THR A 101 -22.07 10.20 -12.46
C THR A 101 -20.57 10.32 -12.63
N THR A 102 -19.95 9.35 -13.31
CA THR A 102 -18.54 9.42 -13.69
C THR A 102 -18.25 10.68 -14.51
N HIS A 103 -17.22 11.43 -14.12
CA HIS A 103 -16.78 12.60 -14.87
C HIS A 103 -16.24 12.19 -16.26
N ASN A 104 -16.77 12.82 -17.31
CA ASN A 104 -16.40 12.56 -18.71
C ASN A 104 -15.70 13.76 -19.39
N CYS A 105 -15.36 14.81 -18.62
CA CYS A 105 -14.79 16.06 -19.12
C CYS A 105 -13.26 16.05 -19.27
N MET A 106 -12.58 14.98 -18.81
CA MET A 106 -11.13 14.86 -18.87
C MET A 106 -10.65 14.59 -20.30
N LYS A 107 -9.84 15.50 -20.85
CA LYS A 107 -9.20 15.33 -22.17
C LYS A 107 -7.96 14.44 -22.04
N PRO A 108 -7.71 13.53 -23.01
CA PRO A 108 -6.50 12.71 -23.00
C PRO A 108 -5.23 13.55 -23.01
N GLN A 109 -4.25 13.16 -22.20
CA GLN A 109 -2.89 13.73 -22.24
C GLN A 109 -1.91 12.65 -22.72
N HIS A 110 -1.13 12.96 -23.75
CA HIS A 110 -0.15 12.05 -24.33
C HIS A 110 1.27 12.56 -24.05
N ILE A 111 2.05 11.80 -23.30
CA ILE A 111 3.48 12.03 -23.08
C ILE A 111 4.22 10.92 -23.84
N LYS A 112 5.33 11.24 -24.50
CA LYS A 112 6.08 10.28 -25.34
C LYS A 112 7.57 10.56 -25.23
N GLN A 113 8.38 9.51 -25.27
CA GLN A 113 9.84 9.59 -25.44
C GLN A 113 10.24 8.79 -26.69
N PRO A 114 10.34 9.44 -27.86
CA PRO A 114 10.60 8.76 -29.14
C PRO A 114 11.94 7.99 -29.20
N GLY A 115 12.93 8.41 -28.40
CA GLY A 115 14.25 7.77 -28.31
C GLY A 115 14.40 6.73 -27.20
N GLY A 116 13.33 6.40 -26.48
CA GLY A 116 13.39 5.60 -25.24
C GLY A 116 13.76 6.44 -24.01
N GLY A 117 13.72 5.82 -22.82
CA GLY A 117 14.20 6.44 -21.59
C GLY A 117 15.74 6.51 -21.57
N ALA A 118 16.33 7.48 -20.85
CA ALA A 118 17.78 7.50 -20.71
C ALA A 118 18.25 6.23 -19.97
N PRO A 119 19.45 5.70 -20.28
CA PRO A 119 19.97 4.50 -19.65
C PRO A 119 20.32 4.78 -18.18
N ALA A 120 19.36 4.57 -17.29
CA ALA A 120 19.62 4.47 -15.86
C ALA A 120 20.09 3.05 -15.54
N SER A 121 21.34 2.90 -15.08
CA SER A 121 21.74 1.65 -14.44
C SER A 121 20.98 1.55 -13.13
N PRO A 122 20.29 0.43 -12.83
CA PRO A 122 19.66 0.28 -11.52
C PRO A 122 20.76 0.43 -10.46
N PRO A 123 20.52 1.16 -9.36
CA PRO A 123 21.42 1.09 -8.22
C PRO A 123 21.56 -0.39 -7.85
N ARG A 124 22.80 -0.88 -7.67
CA ARG A 124 23.01 -2.23 -7.14
C ARG A 124 22.15 -2.36 -5.89
N THR A 125 21.44 -3.48 -5.77
CA THR A 125 20.62 -3.82 -4.61
C THR A 125 21.46 -3.76 -3.33
N THR A 126 21.58 -2.58 -2.74
CA THR A 126 21.97 -2.41 -1.36
C THR A 126 20.77 -2.85 -0.54
N SER A 127 20.93 -3.94 0.21
CA SER A 127 19.97 -4.34 1.23
C SER A 127 19.69 -3.14 2.13
N CYS A 128 18.54 -2.51 1.98
CA CYS A 128 18.12 -1.44 2.87
C CYS A 128 17.88 -2.06 4.24
N ARG A 129 18.81 -1.84 5.17
CA ARG A 129 18.65 -2.22 6.57
C ARG A 129 17.75 -1.17 7.23
N ALA A 130 16.44 -1.29 7.01
CA ALA A 130 15.45 -0.48 7.71
C ALA A 130 15.44 -0.85 9.21
N ARG A 131 15.46 0.13 10.10
CA ARG A 131 15.17 -0.08 11.52
C ARG A 131 13.66 -0.36 11.68
N PRO A 132 13.26 -1.32 12.52
CA PRO A 132 11.88 -1.78 12.54
C PRO A 132 10.95 -0.76 13.21
N GLY A 133 9.98 -0.25 12.45
CA GLY A 133 8.82 0.48 12.96
C GLY A 133 7.69 0.33 11.96
N ARG A 134 6.50 -0.15 12.40
CA ARG A 134 5.28 -0.56 11.63
C ARG A 134 5.49 -1.47 10.40
N SER A 135 6.45 -1.18 9.51
CA SER A 135 6.88 -2.04 8.40
C SER A 135 7.47 -3.38 8.84
N ALA A 136 7.81 -3.53 10.12
CA ALA A 136 8.40 -4.75 10.66
C ALA A 136 7.41 -5.65 11.39
N SER A 137 6.20 -5.16 11.72
CA SER A 137 5.21 -5.96 12.44
C SER A 137 4.32 -6.78 11.51
N ALA A 138 4.19 -6.39 10.24
CA ALA A 138 3.45 -7.13 9.23
C ALA A 138 4.41 -7.58 8.13
N SER A 139 4.53 -8.88 7.92
CA SER A 139 5.04 -9.41 6.66
C SER A 139 4.12 -8.94 5.54
N TRP A 140 4.72 -8.71 4.38
CA TRP A 140 4.06 -8.16 3.22
C TRP A 140 2.88 -9.05 2.83
N PRO A 141 1.63 -8.56 2.89
CA PRO A 141 0.48 -9.42 2.64
C PRO A 141 0.55 -10.01 1.23
N ARG A 142 0.18 -11.30 1.11
CA ARG A 142 -0.02 -12.00 -0.16
C ARG A 142 -1.15 -11.32 -0.93
N GLY A 143 -0.81 -10.34 -1.76
CA GLY A 143 -1.74 -9.64 -2.62
C GLY A 143 -1.06 -9.14 -3.88
N PRO A 144 -1.47 -9.59 -5.08
CA PRO A 144 -0.91 -9.11 -6.33
C PRO A 144 -1.43 -7.70 -6.59
N HIS A 145 -0.69 -6.69 -6.16
CA HIS A 145 -0.85 -5.36 -6.73
C HIS A 145 0.44 -4.95 -7.41
N ALA A 146 0.72 -5.70 -8.47
CA ALA A 146 1.46 -5.19 -9.61
C ALA A 146 0.98 -3.75 -9.89
N ALA A 147 1.90 -2.87 -10.25
CA ALA A 147 1.63 -1.52 -10.74
C ALA A 147 0.74 -1.48 -12.03
N ARG A 148 0.10 -2.60 -12.39
CA ARG A 148 -0.78 -2.81 -13.54
C ARG A 148 -2.07 -1.97 -13.49
N HIS A 149 -2.44 -1.43 -12.33
CA HIS A 149 -3.62 -0.56 -12.16
C HIS A 149 -3.32 0.95 -12.25
N LEU A 150 -2.10 1.36 -12.61
CA LEU A 150 -1.86 2.71 -13.10
C LEU A 150 -2.45 2.85 -14.52
N VAL A 151 -3.78 2.93 -14.56
CA VAL A 151 -4.54 3.44 -15.70
C VAL A 151 -3.97 4.82 -16.04
N GLN A 152 -3.42 4.93 -17.25
CA GLN A 152 -2.99 6.15 -17.91
C GLN A 152 -1.73 6.85 -17.36
N ARG A 153 -0.55 6.26 -17.58
CA ARG A 153 0.67 7.07 -17.78
C ARG A 153 1.30 6.75 -19.12
N PRO A 154 1.14 7.59 -20.15
CA PRO A 154 1.82 7.40 -21.42
C PRO A 154 3.27 7.85 -21.25
N ARG A 155 4.16 6.98 -20.78
CA ARG A 155 5.63 7.14 -20.82
C ARG A 155 6.27 5.76 -20.93
N PRO A 156 7.50 5.60 -21.44
CA PRO A 156 8.22 4.34 -21.26
C PRO A 156 8.47 4.17 -19.76
N ILE A 157 7.77 3.20 -19.18
CA ILE A 157 7.94 2.82 -17.78
C ILE A 157 8.66 1.48 -17.79
N HIS A 158 9.75 1.42 -17.04
CA HIS A 158 10.48 0.18 -16.82
C HIS A 158 9.96 -0.46 -15.53
N TYR A 159 9.50 -1.69 -15.64
CA TYR A 159 9.06 -2.48 -14.50
C TYR A 159 10.16 -3.44 -14.07
N LEU A 160 10.31 -3.60 -12.77
CA LEU A 160 11.19 -4.57 -12.14
C LEU A 160 10.35 -5.51 -11.28
N ASP A 161 10.61 -6.80 -11.42
CA ASP A 161 10.06 -7.83 -10.55
C ASP A 161 10.84 -7.85 -9.22
N ALA A 162 10.16 -8.22 -8.14
CA ALA A 162 10.80 -8.49 -6.85
C ALA A 162 10.59 -9.95 -6.47
N THR A 163 11.64 -10.63 -6.05
CA THR A 163 11.54 -11.97 -5.46
C THR A 163 11.66 -11.85 -3.95
N VAL A 164 10.63 -12.30 -3.25
CA VAL A 164 10.56 -12.36 -1.78
C VAL A 164 10.45 -13.82 -1.33
N VAL A 165 10.54 -14.06 -0.03
CA VAL A 165 10.34 -15.38 0.57
C VAL A 165 8.93 -15.44 1.16
N ASP A 166 8.20 -16.52 0.93
CA ASP A 166 6.90 -16.75 1.54
C ASP A 166 6.99 -17.44 2.91
N ASP A 167 5.83 -17.66 3.53
CA ASP A 167 5.73 -18.31 4.86
C ASP A 167 6.30 -19.74 4.90
N PHE A 168 6.52 -20.38 3.76
CA PHE A 168 7.03 -21.75 3.62
C PHE A 168 8.49 -21.79 3.16
N TYR A 169 9.18 -20.65 3.21
CA TYR A 169 10.56 -20.50 2.74
C TYR A 169 10.73 -20.66 1.22
N GLU A 170 9.64 -20.58 0.45
CA GLU A 170 9.67 -20.67 -1.00
C GLU A 170 9.82 -19.29 -1.65
N PRO A 171 10.56 -19.17 -2.78
CA PRO A 171 10.70 -17.91 -3.48
C PRO A 171 9.39 -17.53 -4.18
N PHE A 172 8.86 -16.36 -3.84
CA PHE A 172 7.66 -15.78 -4.43
C PHE A 172 8.00 -14.56 -5.29
N VAL A 173 7.62 -14.57 -6.57
CA VAL A 173 7.90 -13.48 -7.50
C VAL A 173 6.71 -12.53 -7.60
N ILE A 174 6.90 -11.30 -7.13
CA ILE A 174 5.98 -10.18 -7.33
C ILE A 174 6.30 -9.54 -8.69
N LYS A 175 5.44 -9.77 -9.67
CA LYS A 175 5.58 -9.19 -11.00
C LYS A 175 5.33 -7.68 -10.98
N ASN A 176 6.16 -6.91 -11.69
CA ASN A 176 6.03 -5.45 -11.80
C ASN A 176 5.93 -4.76 -10.43
N ALA A 177 6.74 -5.20 -9.47
CA ALA A 177 6.75 -4.72 -8.09
C ALA A 177 7.23 -3.27 -7.98
N THR A 178 8.21 -2.90 -8.79
CA THR A 178 8.76 -1.54 -8.85
C THR A 178 8.66 -1.01 -10.26
N PHE A 179 8.41 0.28 -10.38
CA PHE A 179 8.40 0.97 -11.66
C PHE A 179 9.33 2.17 -11.64
N MET A 180 9.93 2.43 -12.80
CA MET A 180 10.91 3.48 -12.99
C MET A 180 10.62 4.24 -14.27
N TYR A 181 10.73 5.56 -14.22
CA TYR A 181 10.54 6.42 -15.37
C TYR A 181 11.17 7.79 -15.14
N GLU A 182 11.35 8.52 -16.22
CA GLU A 182 11.79 9.91 -16.17
C GLU A 182 10.60 10.85 -16.35
N GLU A 183 10.69 12.02 -15.72
CA GLU A 183 9.71 13.06 -15.93
C GLU A 183 10.30 14.46 -15.96
N ASP A 184 9.70 15.31 -16.78
CA ASP A 184 9.99 16.73 -16.79
C ASP A 184 9.48 17.37 -15.49
N PHE A 185 10.31 18.20 -14.88
CA PHE A 185 10.02 18.92 -13.65
C PHE A 185 10.24 20.43 -13.82
N GLY A 186 9.80 20.97 -14.97
CA GLY A 186 9.84 22.40 -15.23
C GLY A 186 11.24 22.93 -15.55
N THR A 187 11.62 24.05 -14.93
CA THR A 187 12.87 24.78 -15.25
C THR A 187 13.96 24.43 -14.25
N LEU A 188 15.11 23.94 -14.73
CA LEU A 188 16.30 23.72 -13.90
C LEU A 188 17.00 25.05 -13.65
N TRP A 189 17.33 25.76 -14.74
CA TRP A 189 17.90 27.10 -14.64
C TRP A 189 17.54 27.95 -15.86
N LYS A 190 17.51 29.26 -15.66
CA LYS A 190 17.26 30.26 -16.70
C LYS A 190 18.09 31.51 -16.42
N HIS A 191 18.75 32.04 -17.44
CA HIS A 191 19.46 33.32 -17.37
C HIS A 191 19.19 34.14 -18.63
N THR A 192 19.02 35.44 -18.47
CA THR A 192 18.96 36.39 -19.58
C THR A 192 20.04 37.43 -19.35
N ASP A 193 21.04 37.45 -20.24
CA ASP A 193 22.06 38.49 -20.27
C ASP A 193 21.58 39.62 -21.19
N VAL A 194 21.14 40.70 -20.55
CA VAL A 194 20.65 41.91 -21.22
C VAL A 194 21.78 42.85 -21.65
N LEU A 195 23.01 42.61 -21.18
CA LEU A 195 24.19 43.42 -21.48
C LEU A 195 24.99 42.86 -22.67
N ALA A 196 24.84 41.57 -22.97
CA ALA A 196 25.36 40.98 -24.20
C ALA A 196 24.87 41.74 -25.45
N SER A 197 25.71 41.82 -26.48
CA SER A 197 25.36 42.39 -27.78
C SER A 197 25.54 41.34 -28.88
N PRO A 198 24.44 40.70 -29.35
CA PRO A 198 23.04 40.94 -28.98
C PRO A 198 22.66 40.36 -27.59
N PRO A 199 21.57 40.83 -26.96
CA PRO A 199 21.07 40.23 -25.72
C PRO A 199 20.84 38.73 -25.89
N THR A 200 21.25 37.94 -24.90
CA THR A 200 21.16 36.48 -24.97
C THR A 200 20.32 35.91 -23.85
N GLY A 201 19.57 34.85 -24.14
CA GLY A 201 18.76 34.12 -23.17
C GLY A 201 19.07 32.64 -23.23
N THR A 202 19.23 32.01 -22.07
CA THR A 202 19.46 30.59 -21.92
C THR A 202 18.50 30.00 -20.89
N MET A 203 17.99 28.80 -21.19
CA MET A 203 17.11 28.04 -20.31
C MET A 203 17.47 26.56 -20.44
N ARG A 204 17.43 25.83 -19.33
CA ARG A 204 17.48 24.37 -19.29
C ARG A 204 16.29 23.83 -18.49
N ARG A 205 15.71 22.74 -19.00
CA ARG A 205 14.64 22.01 -18.33
C ARG A 205 15.21 21.13 -17.23
N GLN A 206 14.45 20.97 -16.16
CA GLN A 206 14.70 20.00 -15.12
C GLN A 206 14.04 18.68 -15.52
N HIS A 207 14.73 17.58 -15.25
CA HIS A 207 14.15 16.25 -15.27
C HIS A 207 14.40 15.59 -13.92
N ARG A 208 13.49 14.73 -13.50
CA ARG A 208 13.69 13.85 -12.35
C ARG A 208 13.48 12.40 -12.76
N PHE A 209 14.35 11.53 -12.25
CA PHE A 209 14.19 10.08 -12.35
C PHE A 209 13.41 9.60 -11.13
N VAL A 210 12.35 8.81 -11.38
CA VAL A 210 11.43 8.33 -10.37
C VAL A 210 11.60 6.82 -10.22
N VAL A 211 11.79 6.36 -8.98
CA VAL A 211 11.69 4.94 -8.62
C VAL A 211 10.56 4.81 -7.61
N SER A 212 9.60 3.93 -7.86
CA SER A 212 8.42 3.82 -7.01
C SER A 212 7.82 2.43 -6.94
N PHE A 213 7.11 2.16 -5.84
CA PHE A 213 6.27 0.98 -5.65
C PHE A 213 5.07 1.32 -4.76
N PHE A 214 4.06 0.44 -4.80
CA PHE A 214 2.88 0.53 -3.94
C PHE A 214 2.79 -0.67 -3.00
N VAL A 215 2.20 -0.43 -1.84
CA VAL A 215 2.00 -1.43 -0.79
C VAL A 215 0.59 -1.30 -0.25
N THR A 216 -0.10 -2.43 -0.09
CA THR A 216 -1.38 -2.46 0.63
C THR A 216 -1.15 -3.10 1.99
N VAL A 217 -1.65 -2.48 3.06
CA VAL A 217 -1.67 -3.05 4.41
C VAL A 217 -3.07 -2.86 4.97
N GLY A 218 -3.85 -3.94 5.07
CA GLY A 218 -5.27 -3.86 5.42
C GLY A 218 -6.02 -2.92 4.48
N SER A 219 -6.71 -1.92 5.03
CA SER A 219 -7.49 -0.92 4.28
C SER A 219 -6.66 0.21 3.66
N TYR A 220 -5.35 0.23 3.87
CA TYR A 220 -4.48 1.32 3.42
C TYR A 220 -3.65 0.93 2.22
N ARG A 221 -3.46 1.89 1.31
CA ARG A 221 -2.49 1.78 0.22
C ARG A 221 -1.48 2.91 0.30
N TYR A 222 -0.20 2.55 0.33
CA TYR A 222 0.93 3.48 0.37
C TYR A 222 1.65 3.46 -0.97
N GLY A 223 2.02 4.63 -1.47
CA GLY A 223 2.91 4.80 -2.61
C GLY A 223 4.18 5.50 -2.16
N PHE A 224 5.33 4.86 -2.38
CA PHE A 224 6.64 5.42 -2.07
C PHE A 224 7.31 5.87 -3.35
N TYR A 225 7.81 7.11 -3.37
CA TYR A 225 8.44 7.71 -4.53
C TYR A 225 9.79 8.27 -4.15
N TRP A 226 10.85 7.73 -4.76
CA TRP A 226 12.17 8.33 -4.72
C TRP A 226 12.38 9.15 -5.98
N TYR A 227 12.76 10.41 -5.79
CA TYR A 227 13.06 11.35 -6.86
C TYR A 227 14.55 11.67 -6.86
N PHE A 228 15.16 11.57 -8.04
CA PHE A 228 16.55 11.96 -8.26
C PHE A 228 16.59 13.08 -9.30
N TYR A 229 17.16 14.22 -8.93
CA TYR A 229 17.17 15.45 -9.74
C TYR A 229 18.53 15.66 -10.43
N LEU A 230 18.53 16.39 -11.56
CA LEU A 230 19.76 16.72 -12.30
C LEU A 230 20.74 17.63 -11.52
N ASP A 231 20.24 18.37 -10.53
CA ASP A 231 21.05 19.22 -9.65
C ASP A 231 21.67 18.46 -8.46
N GLY A 232 21.47 17.13 -8.41
CA GLY A 232 22.02 16.26 -7.38
C GLY A 232 21.16 16.15 -6.11
N ARG A 233 19.99 16.80 -6.05
CA ARG A 233 19.03 16.58 -4.97
C ARG A 233 18.43 15.17 -5.07
N ASP A 234 18.15 14.60 -3.92
CA ASP A 234 17.27 13.45 -3.74
C ASP A 234 16.10 13.78 -2.80
N GLU A 235 14.96 13.15 -3.02
CA GLU A 235 13.74 13.35 -2.22
C GLU A 235 12.96 12.04 -2.11
N LEU A 236 12.34 11.83 -0.94
CA LEU A 236 11.40 10.75 -0.70
C LEU A 236 10.03 11.37 -0.43
N ASP A 237 9.04 11.01 -1.25
CA ASP A 237 7.64 11.32 -1.03
C ASP A 237 6.86 10.04 -0.74
N CYS A 238 5.92 10.15 0.20
CA CYS A 238 5.08 9.05 0.67
C CYS A 238 3.62 9.49 0.53
N GLY A 239 2.98 9.04 -0.56
CA GLY A 239 1.55 9.24 -0.75
C GLY A 239 0.76 8.12 -0.09
N HIS A 240 -0.37 8.44 0.53
CA HIS A 240 -1.35 7.46 1.00
C HIS A 240 -2.66 7.63 0.23
N GLY A 241 -3.24 6.50 -0.20
CA GLY A 241 -4.60 6.41 -0.69
C GLY A 241 -5.42 5.57 0.30
N TYR A 242 -6.58 6.07 0.67
CA TYR A 242 -7.52 5.35 1.53
C TYR A 242 -8.45 4.48 0.69
N GLN A 243 -8.76 3.27 1.16
CA GLN A 243 -10.03 2.61 0.82
C GLN A 243 -11.18 3.12 1.72
N MET A 244 -10.86 3.79 2.84
CA MET A 244 -11.80 4.51 3.71
C MET A 244 -12.09 5.89 3.12
N ASP A 245 -12.95 5.96 2.11
CA ASP A 245 -13.76 7.16 1.86
C ASP A 245 -15.24 6.78 2.09
N CYS A 246 -15.51 6.21 3.26
CA CYS A 246 -16.83 6.30 3.85
C CYS A 246 -16.90 7.72 4.39
N GLY A 247 -17.61 8.62 3.68
CA GLY A 247 -17.65 10.07 3.91
C GLY A 247 -18.04 10.52 5.31
N HIS A 248 -17.16 10.30 6.28
CA HIS A 248 -17.20 10.85 7.60
C HIS A 248 -15.84 11.48 7.88
N ASP A 249 -15.85 12.81 7.96
CA ASP A 249 -14.75 13.63 8.45
C ASP A 249 -14.34 13.15 9.85
N TYR A 250 -13.39 12.22 9.93
CA TYR A 250 -12.55 12.11 11.11
C TYR A 250 -11.43 13.12 10.93
N GLN A 251 -11.71 14.37 11.31
CA GLN A 251 -10.67 15.30 11.73
C GLN A 251 -9.81 14.55 12.76
N MET A 252 -8.57 14.28 12.39
CA MET A 252 -7.55 13.98 13.38
C MET A 252 -7.22 15.31 14.04
N ASP A 253 -7.91 15.63 15.13
CA ASP A 253 -7.48 16.66 16.06
C ASP A 253 -6.19 16.17 16.74
N ASP A 254 -5.05 16.69 16.29
CA ASP A 254 -4.04 17.42 17.08
C ASP A 254 -2.92 17.96 16.17
#